data_AF-X0XG19-F1
#
_entry.id   AF-X0XG19-F1
#
_cell.length_a   1.000
_cell.length_b   1.000
_cell.length_c   1.000
_cell.angle_alpha   90.00
_cell.angle_beta   90.00
_cell.angle_gamma   90.00
#
_symmetry.space_group_name_H-M   'P 1'
#
loop_
_entity.id
_entity.type
_entity.pdbx_description
1 polymer ?
#
loop_
_entity_poly.entity_id
_entity_poly.type
_entity_poly.pdbx_seq_one_letter_code
_entity_poly.pdbx_strand_id
1 'polypeptide(L)'
;MCAKDTVKLFERWYATPLAELEKVPNGDGAFVAFSVALALYERFARSSIDAAGQKADAAAMYKRLAVDFNITEAEATEFWEIMRHGVQHQAMPMQKQKNKPLTPWLFNGSFQQPIEFGTHSRKRVLQVQLWLFRDKVIDLYRRNPEMIDHSQSFPWASIFPLPATP
;
A
#
# COMPACT_ATOMS: atom_id res chain seq x y z
N MET A 1 6.28 -27.48 -17.30
CA MET A 1 5.58 -26.68 -16.27
C MET A 1 4.70 -25.68 -17.01
N CYS A 2 3.42 -25.59 -16.65
CA CYS A 2 2.54 -24.57 -17.24
C CYS A 2 3.01 -23.18 -16.76
N ALA A 3 3.10 -22.21 -17.65
CA ALA A 3 3.46 -20.85 -17.28
C ALA A 3 2.46 -20.33 -16.23
N LYS A 4 2.98 -19.74 -15.16
CA LYS A 4 2.17 -19.23 -14.08
C LYS A 4 1.51 -17.93 -14.51
N ASP A 5 0.18 -17.88 -14.53
CA ASP A 5 -0.56 -16.65 -14.78
C ASP A 5 -0.63 -15.83 -13.48
N THR A 6 0.32 -14.92 -13.33
CA THR A 6 0.52 -14.15 -12.09
C THR A 6 -0.45 -12.99 -11.95
N VAL A 7 -1.00 -12.48 -13.06
CA VAL A 7 -2.14 -11.55 -13.05
C VAL A 7 -3.35 -12.24 -12.42
N LYS A 8 -3.70 -13.45 -12.87
CA LYS A 8 -4.82 -14.20 -12.28
C LYS A 8 -4.60 -14.50 -10.80
N LEU A 9 -3.37 -14.74 -10.38
CA LEU A 9 -3.05 -14.93 -8.96
C LEU A 9 -3.15 -13.64 -8.16
N PHE A 10 -2.72 -12.51 -8.70
CA PHE A 10 -2.91 -11.21 -8.07
C PHE A 10 -4.38 -10.89 -7.84
N GLU A 11 -5.21 -11.09 -8.86
CA GLU A 11 -6.66 -10.89 -8.75
C GLU A 11 -7.28 -11.83 -7.71
N ARG A 12 -6.88 -13.10 -7.68
CA ARG A 12 -7.42 -14.10 -6.75
C ARG A 12 -6.95 -13.91 -5.31
N TRP A 13 -5.70 -13.52 -5.09
CA TRP A 13 -5.08 -13.47 -3.76
C TRP A 13 -5.20 -12.12 -3.08
N TYR A 14 -5.28 -11.04 -3.86
CA TYR A 14 -5.28 -9.69 -3.31
C TYR A 14 -6.49 -8.90 -3.78
N ALA A 15 -6.66 -8.65 -5.07
CA ALA A 15 -7.69 -7.71 -5.51
C ALA A 15 -9.12 -8.15 -5.10
N THR A 16 -9.47 -9.41 -5.33
CA THR A 16 -10.79 -9.95 -4.95
C THR A 16 -10.97 -10.00 -3.43
N PRO A 17 -10.08 -10.61 -2.63
CA PRO A 17 -10.25 -10.61 -1.17
C PRO A 17 -10.26 -9.22 -0.54
N LEU A 18 -9.46 -8.27 -1.05
CA LEU A 18 -9.44 -6.90 -0.54
C LEU A 18 -10.72 -6.11 -0.86
N ALA A 19 -11.41 -6.43 -1.95
CA ALA A 19 -12.74 -5.89 -2.25
C ALA A 19 -13.81 -6.46 -1.30
N GLU A 20 -13.72 -7.76 -0.99
CA GLU A 20 -14.65 -8.41 -0.05
C GLU A 20 -14.59 -7.81 1.37
N LEU A 21 -13.44 -7.26 1.78
CA LEU A 21 -13.30 -6.57 3.06
C LEU A 21 -14.21 -5.34 3.22
N GLU A 22 -14.71 -4.75 2.13
CA GLU A 22 -15.70 -3.65 2.21
C GLU A 22 -17.03 -4.08 2.83
N LYS A 23 -17.35 -5.36 2.76
CA LYS A 23 -18.58 -5.93 3.33
C LYS A 23 -18.51 -6.05 4.85
N VAL A 24 -17.33 -5.88 5.45
CA VAL A 24 -17.18 -5.86 6.91
C VAL A 24 -17.86 -4.60 7.47
N PRO A 25 -18.77 -4.72 8.45
CA PRO A 25 -19.47 -3.59 9.05
C PRO A 25 -18.54 -2.51 9.62
N ASN A 26 -19.08 -1.30 9.80
CA ASN A 26 -18.37 -0.14 10.38
C ASN A 26 -17.13 0.36 9.62
N GLY A 27 -16.79 -0.27 8.49
CA GLY A 27 -15.56 0.03 7.77
C GLY A 27 -14.32 -0.60 8.40
N ASP A 28 -14.46 -1.55 9.33
CA ASP A 28 -13.32 -2.18 10.02
C ASP A 28 -12.38 -2.91 9.05
N GLY A 29 -12.92 -3.44 7.95
CA GLY A 29 -12.14 -4.04 6.87
C GLY A 29 -11.17 -3.09 6.19
N ALA A 30 -11.40 -1.77 6.27
CA ALA A 30 -10.56 -0.75 5.64
C ALA A 30 -9.14 -0.74 6.20
N PHE A 31 -8.99 -0.96 7.52
CA PHE A 31 -7.68 -0.97 8.17
C PHE A 31 -6.84 -2.18 7.75
N VAL A 32 -7.47 -3.36 7.67
CA VAL A 32 -6.83 -4.58 7.18
C VAL A 32 -6.44 -4.42 5.71
N ALA A 33 -7.36 -3.90 4.88
CA ALA A 33 -7.11 -3.67 3.48
C ALA A 33 -5.95 -2.69 3.25
N PHE A 34 -5.90 -1.61 4.03
CA PHE A 34 -4.82 -0.63 4.00
C PHE A 34 -3.47 -1.23 4.39
N SER A 35 -3.43 -2.04 5.45
CA SER A 35 -2.20 -2.73 5.86
C SER A 35 -1.66 -3.61 4.73
N VAL A 36 -2.51 -4.45 4.12
CA VAL A 36 -2.09 -5.27 2.97
C VAL A 36 -1.68 -4.39 1.78
N ALA A 37 -2.42 -3.32 1.49
CA ALA A 37 -2.11 -2.40 0.41
C ALA A 37 -0.76 -1.69 0.61
N LEU A 38 -0.35 -1.37 1.85
CA LEU A 38 0.98 -0.81 2.13
C LEU A 38 2.09 -1.77 1.73
N ALA A 39 1.96 -3.06 2.05
CA ALA A 39 2.94 -4.09 1.68
C ALA A 39 2.98 -4.31 0.16
N LEU A 40 1.80 -4.32 -0.49
CA LEU A 40 1.69 -4.40 -1.95
C LEU A 40 2.30 -3.17 -2.64
N TYR A 41 2.04 -1.97 -2.12
CA TYR A 41 2.64 -0.75 -2.66
C TYR A 41 4.15 -0.76 -2.55
N GLU A 42 4.70 -1.16 -1.39
CA GLU A 42 6.15 -1.28 -1.25
C GLU A 42 6.75 -2.24 -2.28
N ARG A 43 6.13 -3.41 -2.46
CA ARG A 43 6.55 -4.37 -3.48
C ARG A 43 6.51 -3.74 -4.87
N PHE A 44 5.41 -3.09 -5.24
CA PHE A 44 5.23 -2.43 -6.53
C PHE A 44 6.31 -1.37 -6.77
N ALA A 45 6.48 -0.43 -5.83
CA ALA A 45 7.42 0.66 -5.97
C ALA A 45 8.86 0.15 -6.08
N ARG A 46 9.26 -0.84 -5.27
CA ARG A 46 10.57 -1.49 -5.39
C ARG A 46 10.75 -2.09 -6.78
N SER A 47 9.80 -2.88 -7.24
CA SER A 47 9.83 -3.50 -8.57
C SER A 47 9.92 -2.48 -9.69
N SER A 48 9.18 -1.39 -9.62
CA SER A 48 9.23 -0.36 -10.65
C SER A 48 10.52 0.46 -10.65
N ILE A 49 11.12 0.69 -9.48
CA ILE A 49 12.42 1.38 -9.37
C ILE A 49 13.53 0.47 -9.93
N ASP A 50 13.52 -0.81 -9.58
CA ASP A 50 14.48 -1.81 -10.08
C ASP A 50 14.36 -1.97 -11.61
N ALA A 51 13.13 -2.03 -12.13
CA ALA A 51 12.86 -2.10 -13.57
C ALA A 51 13.37 -0.88 -14.34
N ALA A 52 13.44 0.28 -13.68
CA ALA A 52 14.04 1.50 -14.23
C ALA A 52 15.58 1.53 -14.13
N GLY A 53 16.21 0.44 -13.67
CA GLY A 53 17.67 0.34 -13.47
C GLY A 53 18.18 1.14 -12.28
N GLN A 54 17.30 1.49 -11.33
CA GLN A 54 17.63 2.28 -10.16
C GLN A 54 17.65 1.41 -8.90
N LYS A 55 18.46 1.80 -7.92
CA LYS A 55 18.47 1.13 -6.62
C LYS A 55 17.22 1.54 -5.82
N ALA A 56 16.45 0.56 -5.35
CA ALA A 56 15.28 0.79 -4.50
C ALA A 56 15.65 1.12 -3.03
N ASP A 57 16.37 2.23 -2.85
CA ASP A 57 16.64 2.83 -1.53
C ASP A 57 15.48 3.72 -1.04
N ALA A 58 15.60 4.24 0.18
CA ALA A 58 14.54 5.03 0.80
C ALA A 58 14.18 6.29 0.00
N ALA A 59 15.17 7.00 -0.55
CA ALA A 59 14.94 8.22 -1.31
C ALA A 59 14.18 7.93 -2.62
N ALA A 60 14.58 6.88 -3.33
CA ALA A 60 13.87 6.44 -4.54
C ALA A 60 12.41 6.03 -4.23
N MET A 61 12.19 5.34 -3.10
CA MET A 61 10.85 4.95 -2.65
C MET A 61 9.96 6.16 -2.33
N TYR A 62 10.50 7.18 -1.66
CA TYR A 62 9.74 8.40 -1.33
C TYR A 62 9.41 9.20 -2.58
N LYS A 63 10.36 9.35 -3.50
CA LYS A 63 10.13 9.99 -4.79
C LYS A 63 9.05 9.26 -5.60
N ARG A 64 9.08 7.92 -5.60
CA ARG A 64 8.04 7.14 -6.28
C ARG A 64 6.67 7.32 -5.64
N LEU A 65 6.58 7.31 -4.31
CA LEU A 65 5.35 7.55 -3.57
C LEU A 65 4.78 8.95 -3.84
N ALA A 66 5.64 9.96 -3.86
CA ALA A 66 5.26 11.33 -4.21
C ALA A 66 4.59 11.41 -5.59
N VAL A 67 5.20 10.77 -6.60
CA VAL A 67 4.65 10.72 -7.97
C VAL A 67 3.35 9.93 -8.03
N ASP A 68 3.32 8.71 -7.48
CA ASP A 68 2.16 7.82 -7.62
C ASP A 68 0.92 8.40 -6.93
N PHE A 69 1.10 9.08 -5.79
CA PHE A 69 0.02 9.66 -4.99
C PHE A 69 -0.17 11.16 -5.14
N ASN A 70 0.60 11.81 -6.03
CA ASN A 70 0.55 13.26 -6.28
C ASN A 70 0.68 14.10 -5.01
N ILE A 71 1.69 13.79 -4.21
CA ILE A 71 2.09 14.51 -3.00
C ILE A 71 3.55 14.94 -3.11
N THR A 72 4.04 15.79 -2.22
CA THR A 72 5.46 16.18 -2.21
C THR A 72 6.36 15.04 -1.68
N GLU A 73 7.66 15.06 -1.99
CA GLU A 73 8.62 14.08 -1.45
C GLU A 73 8.73 14.15 0.09
N ALA A 74 8.57 15.34 0.67
CA ALA A 74 8.54 15.53 2.12
C ALA A 74 7.30 14.86 2.74
N GLU A 75 6.13 15.03 2.13
CA GLU A 75 4.89 14.38 2.52
C GLU A 75 4.94 12.86 2.36
N ALA A 76 5.55 12.39 1.28
CA ALA A 76 5.81 10.98 1.05
C ALA A 76 6.70 10.38 2.15
N THR A 77 7.76 11.10 2.55
CA THR A 77 8.63 10.70 3.65
C THR A 77 7.84 10.59 4.97
N GLU A 78 7.08 11.63 5.31
CA GLU A 78 6.24 11.62 6.53
C GLU A 78 5.20 10.49 6.51
N PHE A 79 4.50 10.29 5.39
CA PHE A 79 3.55 9.19 5.24
C PHE A 79 4.24 7.84 5.44
N TRP A 80 5.41 7.62 4.83
CA TRP A 80 6.11 6.36 4.92
C TRP A 80 6.54 6.05 6.37
N GLU A 81 7.07 7.05 7.07
CA GLU A 81 7.48 6.92 8.47
C GLU A 81 6.30 6.69 9.41
N ILE A 82 5.17 7.37 9.20
CA ILE A 82 3.98 7.24 10.06
C ILE A 82 3.24 5.96 9.73
N MET A 83 2.83 5.78 8.48
CA MET A 83 1.91 4.74 8.04
C MET A 83 2.64 3.44 7.75
N ARG A 84 3.55 3.42 6.78
CA ARG A 84 4.23 2.16 6.40
C ARG A 84 5.01 1.60 7.58
N HIS A 85 5.92 2.37 8.18
CA HIS A 85 6.74 1.85 9.29
C HIS A 85 5.87 1.49 10.50
N GLY A 86 4.94 2.36 10.90
CA GLY A 86 4.06 2.07 12.03
C GLY A 86 3.21 0.82 11.81
N VAL A 87 2.39 0.81 10.75
CA VAL A 87 1.42 -0.25 10.50
C VAL A 87 2.11 -1.60 10.24
N GLN A 88 3.17 -1.64 9.44
CA GLN A 88 3.82 -2.92 9.12
C GLN A 88 4.68 -3.48 10.27
N HIS A 89 5.22 -2.64 11.16
CA HIS A 89 6.04 -3.13 12.27
C HIS A 89 5.26 -3.28 13.58
N GLN A 90 4.19 -2.52 13.79
CA GLN A 90 3.48 -2.40 15.07
C GLN A 90 1.94 -2.45 14.92
N ALA A 91 1.43 -2.76 13.73
CA ALA A 91 0.00 -2.81 13.43
C ALA A 91 -0.77 -1.51 13.68
N MET A 92 -0.07 -0.37 13.85
CA MET A 92 -0.66 0.95 14.08
C MET A 92 0.24 2.08 13.54
N PRO A 93 -0.32 3.19 13.01
CA PRO A 93 0.50 4.32 12.59
C PRO A 93 1.36 4.89 13.72
N MET A 94 2.61 5.25 13.41
CA MET A 94 3.54 5.78 14.39
C MET A 94 3.08 7.17 14.88
N GLN A 95 3.02 7.37 16.19
CA GLN A 95 2.57 8.65 16.78
C GLN A 95 3.72 9.54 17.26
N LYS A 96 4.88 8.95 17.58
CA LYS A 96 6.05 9.66 18.11
C LYS A 96 7.34 8.91 17.82
N GLN A 97 8.44 9.64 17.68
CA GLN A 97 9.79 9.10 17.53
C GLN A 97 10.74 9.74 18.55
N LYS A 98 11.34 8.94 19.44
CA LYS A 98 12.34 9.41 20.43
C LYS A 98 11.99 10.76 21.10
N ASN A 99 10.76 10.89 21.59
CA ASN A 99 10.19 12.09 22.23
C ASN A 99 9.81 13.27 21.30
N LYS A 100 9.93 13.13 19.98
CA LYS A 100 9.38 14.07 19.01
C LYS A 100 7.97 13.61 18.57
N PRO A 101 6.92 14.43 18.72
CA PRO A 101 5.61 14.11 18.15
C PRO A 101 5.71 14.11 16.61
N LEU A 102 5.03 13.15 15.97
CA LEU A 102 4.87 13.13 14.51
C LEU A 102 3.61 13.91 14.10
N THR A 103 3.48 14.17 12.81
CA THR A 103 2.27 14.78 12.24
C THR A 103 1.05 13.93 12.65
N PRO A 104 0.02 14.53 13.28
CA PRO A 104 -1.19 13.79 13.60
C PRO A 104 -1.85 13.27 12.33
N TRP A 105 -2.55 12.15 12.43
CA TRP A 105 -3.18 11.50 11.30
C TRP A 105 -4.67 11.27 11.54
N LEU A 106 -5.43 11.18 10.46
CA LEU A 106 -6.86 10.88 10.47
C LEU A 106 -7.17 9.86 9.37
N PHE A 107 -8.05 8.92 9.69
CA PHE A 107 -8.75 8.10 8.71
C PHE A 107 -10.19 8.55 8.62
N ASN A 108 -10.67 8.76 7.40
CA ASN A 108 -12.06 9.08 7.15
C ASN A 108 -12.44 8.61 5.76
N GLY A 109 -13.59 7.93 5.64
CA GLY A 109 -14.12 7.51 4.34
C GLY A 109 -14.56 8.67 3.45
N SER A 110 -14.79 9.88 4.02
CA SER A 110 -15.22 11.07 3.27
C SER A 110 -14.09 11.82 2.57
N PHE A 111 -12.82 11.49 2.84
CA PHE A 111 -11.70 12.11 2.14
C PHE A 111 -11.73 11.76 0.64
N GLN A 112 -11.34 12.71 -0.21
CA GLN A 112 -11.44 12.56 -1.67
C GLN A 112 -10.14 12.12 -2.33
N GLN A 113 -9.04 12.13 -1.58
CA GLN A 113 -7.73 11.69 -2.01
C GLN A 113 -7.25 10.53 -1.15
N PRO A 114 -6.49 9.57 -1.71
CA PRO A 114 -5.90 8.48 -0.93
C PRO A 114 -4.96 9.00 0.16
N ILE A 115 -4.20 10.06 -0.14
CA ILE A 115 -3.30 10.75 0.78
C ILE A 115 -3.45 12.25 0.55
N GLU A 116 -3.64 13.00 1.62
CA GLU A 116 -3.64 14.46 1.60
C GLU A 116 -3.07 15.00 2.92
N PHE A 117 -2.40 16.14 2.88
CA PHE A 117 -2.02 16.89 4.07
C PHE A 117 -2.92 18.11 4.21
N GLY A 118 -3.97 17.95 5.01
CA GLY A 118 -4.95 18.99 5.26
C GLY A 118 -4.74 19.72 6.58
N THR A 119 -5.69 20.59 6.91
CA THR A 119 -5.77 21.22 8.24
C THR A 119 -7.00 20.69 8.98
N HIS A 120 -6.83 20.23 10.21
CA HIS A 120 -7.91 19.87 11.12
C HIS A 120 -7.68 20.53 12.48
N SER A 121 -8.69 21.25 12.99
CA SER A 121 -8.58 22.00 14.25
C SER A 121 -7.34 22.90 14.32
N ARG A 122 -7.04 23.61 13.22
CA ARG A 122 -5.85 24.50 13.05
C ARG A 122 -4.49 23.81 13.13
N LYS A 123 -4.44 22.47 13.03
CA LYS A 123 -3.20 21.71 12.92
C LYS A 123 -3.11 21.04 11.55
N ARG A 124 -1.91 21.01 10.98
CA ARG A 124 -1.63 20.16 9.82
C ARG A 124 -1.81 18.70 10.23
N VAL A 125 -2.53 17.94 9.41
CA VAL A 125 -2.81 16.53 9.65
C VAL A 125 -2.63 15.71 8.37
N LEU A 126 -2.07 14.51 8.51
CA LEU A 126 -2.05 13.51 7.47
C LEU A 126 -3.43 12.86 7.37
N GLN A 127 -4.14 13.10 6.28
CA GLN A 127 -5.45 12.54 5.97
C GLN A 127 -5.26 11.37 5.03
N VAL A 128 -5.78 10.19 5.39
CA VAL A 128 -5.70 8.99 4.55
C VAL A 128 -7.08 8.40 4.36
N GLN A 129 -7.48 8.25 3.10
CA GLN A 129 -8.65 7.46 2.73
C GLN A 129 -8.14 6.05 2.41
N LEU A 130 -8.44 5.11 3.31
CA LEU A 130 -7.90 3.75 3.29
C LEU A 130 -8.30 2.94 2.04
N TRP A 131 -9.55 3.08 1.60
CA TRP A 131 -10.08 2.41 0.41
C TRP A 131 -9.50 2.99 -0.88
N LEU A 132 -9.44 4.31 -1.01
CA LEU A 132 -8.82 4.95 -2.18
C LEU A 132 -7.34 4.63 -2.26
N PHE A 133 -6.64 4.51 -1.13
CA PHE A 133 -5.25 4.06 -1.12
C PHE A 133 -5.14 2.63 -1.66
N ARG A 134 -5.95 1.70 -1.16
CA ARG A 134 -6.01 0.33 -1.67
C ARG A 134 -6.30 0.30 -3.17
N ASP A 135 -7.32 1.03 -3.62
CA ASP A 135 -7.74 1.05 -5.04
C ASP A 135 -6.62 1.56 -5.93
N LYS A 136 -5.97 2.65 -5.52
CA LYS A 136 -4.80 3.18 -6.22
C LYS A 136 -3.70 2.14 -6.37
N VAL A 137 -3.41 1.35 -5.33
CA VAL A 137 -2.38 0.30 -5.37
C VAL A 137 -2.79 -0.86 -6.29
N ILE A 138 -4.05 -1.28 -6.24
CA ILE A 138 -4.57 -2.31 -7.16
C ILE A 138 -4.47 -1.82 -8.62
N ASP A 139 -4.84 -0.57 -8.88
CA ASP A 139 -4.79 0.05 -10.21
C ASP A 139 -3.36 0.24 -10.71
N LEU A 140 -2.38 0.44 -9.83
CA LEU A 140 -0.96 0.46 -10.20
C LEU A 140 -0.53 -0.90 -10.75
N TYR A 141 -0.91 -2.01 -10.11
CA TYR A 141 -0.62 -3.35 -10.62
C TYR A 141 -1.38 -3.69 -11.89
N ARG A 142 -2.67 -3.36 -11.98
CA ARG A 142 -3.47 -3.62 -13.19
C ARG A 142 -2.94 -2.90 -14.42
N ARG A 143 -2.42 -1.67 -14.25
CA ARG A 143 -1.82 -0.88 -15.34
C ARG A 143 -0.39 -1.29 -15.68
N ASN A 144 0.29 -2.02 -14.80
CA ASN A 144 1.69 -2.44 -14.96
C ASN A 144 1.82 -3.92 -14.52
N PRO A 145 1.14 -4.86 -15.20
CA PRO A 145 1.05 -6.26 -14.76
C PRO A 145 2.42 -6.95 -14.68
N GLU A 146 3.41 -6.48 -15.45
CA GLU A 146 4.78 -6.97 -15.41
C GLU A 146 5.48 -6.72 -14.06
N MET A 147 4.99 -5.76 -13.26
CA MET A 147 5.51 -5.50 -11.91
C MET A 147 5.13 -6.59 -10.90
N ILE A 148 4.15 -7.45 -11.21
CA ILE A 148 3.75 -8.55 -10.35
C ILE A 148 4.93 -9.51 -10.14
N ASP A 149 5.61 -9.88 -11.23
CA ASP A 149 6.70 -10.87 -11.24
C ASP A 149 8.11 -10.29 -11.24
N HIS A 150 8.25 -8.96 -11.25
CA HIS A 150 9.56 -8.34 -11.34
C HIS A 150 10.43 -8.56 -10.08
N SER A 151 9.83 -8.75 -8.90
CA SER A 151 10.59 -8.95 -7.66
C SER A 151 11.24 -10.34 -7.60
N GLN A 152 12.53 -10.42 -7.91
CA GLN A 152 13.29 -11.67 -7.89
C GLN A 152 13.58 -12.21 -6.48
N SER A 153 13.71 -11.32 -5.48
CA SER A 153 13.98 -11.73 -4.09
C SER A 153 12.76 -12.33 -3.39
N PHE A 154 11.55 -12.04 -3.88
CA PHE A 154 10.29 -12.53 -3.34
C PHE A 154 9.38 -12.96 -4.49
N PRO A 155 9.73 -14.02 -5.25
CA PRO A 155 8.88 -14.48 -6.33
C PRO A 155 7.54 -14.92 -5.75
N TRP A 156 6.47 -14.78 -6.53
CA TRP A 156 5.17 -15.26 -6.08
C TRP A 156 5.24 -16.76 -5.80
N ALA A 157 4.59 -17.23 -4.74
CA ALA A 157 4.52 -18.65 -4.43
C ALA A 157 3.72 -19.42 -5.49
N SER A 158 4.02 -20.70 -5.70
CA SER A 158 3.12 -21.62 -6.42
C SER A 158 2.22 -22.29 -5.40
N ILE A 159 0.90 -22.07 -5.48
CA ILE A 159 -0.06 -22.76 -4.63
C ILE A 159 -0.70 -23.90 -5.43
N PHE A 160 -0.54 -25.11 -4.92
CA PHE A 160 -1.24 -26.28 -5.43
C PHE A 160 -2.67 -26.28 -4.89
N PRO A 161 -3.70 -26.54 -5.73
CA PRO A 161 -5.05 -26.67 -5.23
C PRO A 161 -5.11 -27.77 -4.17
N LEU A 162 -5.81 -27.50 -3.07
CA LEU A 162 -6.19 -28.57 -2.15
C LEU A 162 -7.06 -29.56 -2.93
N PRO A 163 -6.88 -30.89 -2.76
CA PRO A 163 -7.78 -31.85 -3.36
C PRO A 163 -9.21 -31.49 -2.96
N ALA A 164 -10.12 -31.49 -3.93
CA ALA A 164 -11.54 -31.29 -3.65
C ALA A 164 -11.93 -32.27 -2.55
N THR A 165 -12.42 -31.75 -1.43
CA THR A 165 -12.95 -32.60 -0.36
C THR A 165 -14.18 -33.30 -0.95
N PRO A 166 -14.23 -34.64 -0.95
CA PRO A 166 -15.30 -35.41 -1.60
C PRO A 166 -16.68 -35.11 -1.02
#